data_AF-A0A812J4X2-F1
#
_entry.id   AF-A0A812J4X2-F1
#
_cell.length_a   1.000
_cell.length_b   1.000
_cell.length_c   1.000
_cell.angle_alpha   90.00
_cell.angle_beta   90.00
_cell.angle_gamma   90.00
#
_symmetry.space_group_name_H-M   'P 1'
#
loop_
_entity.id
_entity.type
_entity.pdbx_description
1 polymer ?
#
loop_
_entity_poly.entity_id
_entity_poly.type
_entity_poly.pdbx_seq_one_letter_code
_entity_poly.pdbx_strand_id
1 'polypeptide(L)' 'MADTHNVTFETADGEVTAHDHILMATSPVLKAMLQSTMKEGSNKRVQVKDSPSAGVSLFLEMLYTTATRT' A
#
# COMPACT_ATOMS: atom_id res chain seq x y z
N MET A 1 -6.45 12.48 -8.67
CA MET A 1 -5.56 12.36 -7.49
C MET A 1 -4.74 11.07 -7.64
N ALA A 2 -3.87 10.99 -8.65
CA ALA A 2 -3.06 9.79 -8.94
C ALA A 2 -1.60 10.12 -9.27
N ASP A 3 -1.26 11.39 -9.53
CA ASP A 3 0.09 11.79 -9.97
C ASP A 3 1.20 11.60 -8.92
N THR A 4 0.85 11.33 -7.65
CA THR A 4 1.83 11.17 -6.55
C THR A 4 1.87 9.76 -5.97
N HIS A 5 1.00 8.85 -6.40
CA HIS A 5 1.03 7.46 -5.92
C HIS A 5 2.21 6.72 -6.56
N ASN A 6 2.97 6.01 -5.73
CA ASN A 6 4.18 5.29 -6.14
C ASN A 6 4.16 3.81 -5.73
N VAL A 7 3.08 3.32 -5.12
CA VAL A 7 2.86 1.90 -4.80
C VAL A 7 1.53 1.44 -5.37
N THR A 8 1.51 0.23 -5.93
CA THR A 8 0.29 -0.41 -6.45
C THR A 8 0.03 -1.73 -5.74
N PHE A 9 -1.20 -1.93 -5.29
CA PHE A 9 -1.70 -3.20 -4.75
C PHE A 9 -2.52 -3.90 -5.83
N GLU A 10 -2.12 -5.12 -6.18
CA GLU A 10 -2.87 -5.99 -7.10
C GLU A 10 -3.82 -6.85 -6.27
N THR A 11 -5.13 -6.58 -6.38
CA THR A 11 -6.18 -7.26 -5.62
C THR A 11 -6.87 -8.33 -6.47
N ALA A 12 -7.87 -9.02 -5.90
CA ALA A 12 -8.62 -10.06 -6.59
C ALA A 12 -9.38 -9.55 -7.84
N ASP A 13 -9.79 -8.28 -7.81
CA ASP A 13 -10.78 -7.66 -8.68
C ASP A 13 -10.32 -6.31 -9.26
N GLY A 14 -9.11 -5.85 -8.95
CA GLY A 14 -8.59 -4.58 -9.47
C GLY A 14 -7.22 -4.17 -8.91
N GLU A 15 -6.82 -2.95 -9.23
CA GLU A 15 -5.61 -2.33 -8.66
C GLU A 15 -6.01 -1.16 -7.75
N VAL A 16 -5.27 -1.01 -6.65
CA VAL A 16 -5.41 0.12 -5.72
C VAL A 16 -4.05 0.78 -5.51
N THR A 17 -3.97 2.10 -5.67
CA THR A 17 -2.70 2.85 -5.60
C THR A 17 -2.55 3.61 -4.29
N ALA A 18 -1.32 3.73 -3.80
CA ALA A 18 -1.00 4.40 -2.52
C ALA A 18 0.38 5.07 -2.51
N HIS A 19 0.72 5.72 -1.39
CA HIS A 19 1.98 6.40 -1.14
C HIS A 19 2.87 5.60 -0.18
N ASP A 20 4.06 5.18 -0.62
CA ASP A 20 4.98 4.39 0.22
C ASP A 20 5.33 5.06 1.54
N HIS A 21 5.62 6.36 1.56
CA HIS A 21 6.04 7.07 2.77
C HIS A 21 5.02 6.98 3.90
N ILE A 22 3.72 7.03 3.58
CA ILE A 22 2.64 6.87 4.57
C ILE A 22 2.54 5.42 5.04
N LEU A 23 2.63 4.46 4.11
CA LEU A 23 2.57 3.03 4.43
C LEU A 23 3.75 2.60 5.32
N MET A 24 4.95 3.08 5.01
CA MET A 24 6.16 2.78 5.78
C MET A 24 6.14 3.44 7.17
N ALA A 25 5.48 4.59 7.31
CA ALA A 25 5.34 5.27 8.61
C ALA A 25 4.32 4.57 9.52
N THR A 26 3.26 4.02 8.93
CA THR A 26 2.10 3.49 9.69
C THR A 26 2.11 1.97 9.87
N SER A 27 2.90 1.22 9.08
CA SER A 27 2.97 -0.24 9.15
C SER A 27 4.41 -0.76 9.09
N PRO A 28 4.93 -1.37 10.17
CA PRO A 28 6.24 -2.02 10.17
C PRO A 28 6.37 -3.14 9.12
N VAL A 29 5.27 -3.84 8.83
CA VAL A 29 5.24 -4.90 7.80
C VAL A 29 5.40 -4.30 6.42
N LEU A 30 4.64 -3.25 6.10
CA LEU A 30 4.76 -2.56 4.80
C LEU A 30 6.12 -1.86 4.67
N LYS A 31 6.67 -1.33 5.76
CA LYS A 31 8.04 -0.80 5.79
C LYS A 31 9.07 -1.85 5.41
N ALA A 32 9.07 -2.99 6.08
CA ALA A 32 10.00 -4.07 5.78
C ALA A 32 9.84 -4.58 4.34
N MET A 33 8.60 -4.71 3.86
CA MET A 33 8.28 -5.14 2.50
C MET A 33 8.79 -4.17 1.44
N LEU A 34 8.48 -2.87 1.57
CA LEU A 34 8.78 -1.83 0.59
C LEU A 34 10.25 -1.38 0.61
N GLN A 35 10.99 -1.66 1.69
CA GLN A 35 12.43 -1.45 1.81
C GLN A 35 13.25 -2.70 1.46
N SER A 36 12.62 -3.85 1.26
CA SER A 36 13.32 -5.08 0.89
C SER A 36 13.90 -5.00 -0.52
N THR A 37 14.94 -5.78 -0.78
CA THR A 37 15.48 -5.99 -2.14
C THR A 37 14.66 -7.01 -2.95
N MET A 38 13.47 -7.40 -2.47
CA MET A 38 12.59 -8.34 -3.14
C MET A 38 11.77 -7.63 -4.24
N LYS A 39 10.98 -8.39 -5.00
CA LYS A 39 10.21 -7.87 -6.14
C LYS A 39 9.24 -6.77 -5.70
N GLU A 40 8.65 -6.91 -4.52
CA GLU A 40 7.69 -5.99 -3.93
C GLU A 40 8.34 -4.63 -3.63
N GLY A 41 9.55 -4.63 -3.08
CA GLY A 41 10.31 -3.39 -2.81
C GLY A 41 10.89 -2.74 -4.06
N SER A 42 11.33 -3.55 -5.03
CA SER A 42 11.95 -3.06 -6.28
C SER A 42 10.92 -2.48 -7.26
N ASN A 43 9.79 -3.15 -7.42
CA ASN A 43 8.74 -2.74 -8.37
C ASN A 43 7.64 -1.89 -7.72
N LYS A 44 7.66 -1.77 -6.38
CA LYS A 44 6.59 -1.11 -5.60
C LYS A 44 5.20 -1.66 -5.92
N ARG A 45 5.12 -2.96 -6.21
CA ARG A 45 3.88 -3.70 -6.49
C ARG A 45 3.69 -4.79 -5.46
N VAL A 46 2.56 -4.77 -4.76
CA VAL A 46 2.22 -5.72 -3.68
C VAL A 46 1.04 -6.56 -4.12
N GLN A 47 1.19 -7.88 -4.16
CA GLN A 47 0.12 -8.78 -4.58
C GLN A 47 -0.71 -9.25 -3.37
N VAL A 48 -2.01 -9.00 -3.41
CA VAL A 48 -2.98 -9.37 -2.37
C VAL A 48 -4.23 -9.98 -3.05
N LYS A 49 -4.01 -11.04 -3.82
CA LYS A 49 -5.02 -11.65 -4.72
C LYS A 49 -6.18 -12.35 -4.00
N ASP A 50 -6.03 -12.57 -2.71
CA ASP A 50 -7.02 -13.14 -1.79
C ASP A 50 -7.96 -12.07 -1.22
N SER A 51 -7.65 -10.79 -1.40
CA SER A 51 -8.43 -9.68 -0.86
C SER A 51 -9.13 -8.88 -1.98
N PRO A 52 -10.38 -8.42 -1.77
CA PRO A 52 -11.04 -7.52 -2.70
C PRO A 52 -10.49 -6.09 -2.59
N SER A 53 -10.58 -5.35 -3.69
CA SER A 53 -10.15 -3.96 -3.86
C SER A 53 -10.77 -3.04 -2.81
N ALA A 54 -12.06 -3.25 -2.49
CA ALA A 54 -12.77 -2.51 -1.46
C ALA A 54 -12.17 -2.72 -0.06
N GLY A 55 -11.75 -3.94 0.27
CA GLY A 55 -11.12 -4.25 1.56
C GLY A 55 -9.74 -3.61 1.68
N VAL A 56 -8.94 -3.69 0.61
CA VAL A 56 -7.62 -3.04 0.55
C VAL A 56 -7.76 -1.51 0.59
N SER A 57 -8.74 -0.94 -0.10
CA SER A 57 -9.01 0.51 -0.07
C SER A 57 -9.38 0.99 1.33
N LEU A 58 -10.29 0.28 2.02
CA LEU A 58 -10.65 0.59 3.40
C LEU A 58 -9.44 0.49 4.35
N PHE A 59 -8.62 -0.54 4.18
CA PHE A 59 -7.39 -0.69 4.96
C PHE A 59 -6.44 0.49 4.74
N LEU A 60 -6.22 0.89 3.48
CA LEU A 60 -5.38 2.03 3.14
C LEU A 60 -5.96 3.32 3.73
N GLU A 61 -7.26 3.59 3.60
CA GLU A 61 -7.93 4.76 4.19
C GLU A 61 -7.72 4.85 5.71
N MET A 62 -7.76 3.72 6.43
CA MET A 62 -7.43 3.68 7.85
C MET A 62 -5.97 4.07 8.13
N LEU A 63 -5.03 3.61 7.30
CA LEU A 63 -3.62 4.00 7.43
C LEU A 63 -3.42 5.51 7.16
N TYR A 64 -4.07 6.06 6.14
CA TYR A 64 -4.02 7.50 5.87
C TYR A 64 -4.61 8.32 7.02
N THR A 65 -5.74 7.89 7.58
CA THR A 65 -6.42 8.61 8.66
C THR A 65 -5.62 8.58 9.97
N THR A 66 -5.00 7.45 10.29
CA THR A 66 -4.16 7.34 11.49
C THR A 66 -2.86 8.14 11.36
N ALA A 67 -2.28 8.24 10.15
CA ALA A 67 -1.13 9.10 9.88
C ALA A 67 -1.41 10.59 10.10
N THR A 68 -2.62 11.06 9.81
CA THR A 68 -2.99 12.50 9.98
C THR A 68 -3.24 12.93 11.42
N ARG A 69 -3.20 12.00 12.39
CA ARG A 69 -3.59 12.26 13.78
C ARG A 69 -2.42 12.40 14.76
N THR A 70 -1.19 12.47 14.25
CA THR A 70 0.03 12.77 15.00
C THR A 70 0.30 14.26 15.05
#